data_AF-A0A1G6IGD7-F1
#
_entry.id   AF-A0A1G6IGD7-F1
#
_cell.length_a   1.000
_cell.length_b   1.000
_cell.length_c   1.000
_cell.angle_alpha   90.00
_cell.angle_beta   90.00
_cell.angle_gamma   90.00
#
_symmetry.space_group_name_H-M   'P 1'
#
loop_
_entity.id
_entity.type
_entity.pdbx_description
1 polymer ?
#
loop_
_entity_poly.entity_id
_entity_poly.type
_entity_poly.pdbx_seq_one_letter_code
_entity_poly.pdbx_strand_id
1 'polypeptide(L)'
;MNLPTTKQASVLVVEDDENIAYLLKFMLEREQYKVALARDGRKAKEFIEAQSPPHIALLDVMLPFVDGFELIRLIRGSITWRSVPILMLSAKAQEQDVVRALDAGANDYVQKPFAPNELLARVRRYAKAPS
;
A
#
# COMPACT_ATOMS: atom_id res chain seq x y z
N MET A 1 -18.52 27.08 15.40
CA MET A 1 -18.96 25.66 15.26
C MET A 1 -17.83 24.91 14.59
N ASN A 2 -17.08 24.10 15.33
CA ASN A 2 -16.11 23.17 14.73
C ASN A 2 -16.91 21.97 14.22
N LEU A 3 -16.98 21.82 12.90
CA LEU A 3 -17.49 20.60 12.27
C LEU A 3 -16.61 19.43 12.72
N PRO A 4 -17.18 18.24 12.99
CA PRO A 4 -16.39 17.05 13.27
C PRO A 4 -15.49 16.78 12.05
N THR A 5 -14.17 16.81 12.27
CA THR A 5 -13.19 16.42 11.27
C THR A 5 -13.36 14.94 10.99
N THR A 6 -13.98 14.59 9.86
CA THR A 6 -13.97 13.22 9.35
C THR A 6 -12.52 12.76 9.29
N LYS A 7 -12.18 11.69 10.04
CA LYS A 7 -10.81 11.19 10.13
C LYS A 7 -10.33 10.83 8.72
N GLN A 8 -9.34 11.57 8.23
CA GLN A 8 -8.78 11.38 6.90
C GLN A 8 -8.19 9.97 6.76
N ALA A 9 -8.60 9.21 5.74
CA ALA A 9 -8.06 7.89 5.48
C ALA A 9 -6.57 7.98 5.12
N SER A 10 -5.79 7.00 5.54
CA SER A 10 -4.34 6.97 5.41
C SER A 10 -3.87 5.81 4.54
N VAL A 11 -2.83 6.07 3.74
CA VAL A 11 -2.23 5.11 2.82
C VAL A 11 -0.73 5.01 3.11
N LEU A 12 -0.21 3.80 3.25
CA LEU A 12 1.24 3.56 3.18
C LEU A 12 1.59 3.20 1.73
N VAL A 13 2.58 3.88 1.15
CA VAL A 13 3.15 3.51 -0.15
C VAL A 13 4.59 3.08 0.07
N VAL A 14 4.94 1.89 -0.41
CA VAL A 14 6.29 1.34 -0.36
C VAL A 14 6.82 1.20 -1.78
N GLU A 15 7.69 2.12 -2.16
CA GLU A 15 8.18 2.32 -3.52
C GLU A 15 9.58 2.96 -3.49
N ASP A 16 10.55 2.29 -4.09
CA ASP A 16 11.94 2.77 -4.17
C ASP A 16 12.16 3.74 -5.35
N ASP A 17 11.41 3.60 -6.46
CA ASP A 17 11.48 4.59 -7.54
C ASP A 17 10.94 5.94 -7.07
N GLU A 18 11.77 6.98 -7.23
CA GLU A 18 11.43 8.30 -6.74
C GLU A 18 10.26 8.94 -7.45
N ASN A 19 10.24 8.82 -8.76
CA ASN A 19 9.23 9.46 -9.59
C ASN A 19 7.87 8.78 -9.38
N ILE A 20 7.85 7.44 -9.31
CA ILE A 20 6.62 6.69 -9.05
C ILE A 20 6.09 7.01 -7.66
N ALA A 21 6.91 7.03 -6.62
CA ALA A 21 6.44 7.33 -5.27
C ALA A 21 5.86 8.75 -5.14
N TYR A 22 6.52 9.75 -5.75
CA TYR A 22 6.01 11.13 -5.75
C TYR A 22 4.72 11.27 -6.56
N LEU A 23 4.62 10.59 -7.71
CA LEU A 23 3.38 10.53 -8.49
C LEU A 23 2.24 9.91 -7.68
N LEU A 24 2.48 8.76 -7.04
CA LEU A 24 1.50 8.08 -6.17
C LEU A 24 1.04 8.99 -5.03
N LYS A 25 2.00 9.61 -4.31
CA LYS A 25 1.71 10.56 -3.24
C LYS A 25 0.83 11.71 -3.74
N PHE A 26 1.22 12.35 -4.84
CA PHE A 26 0.46 13.45 -5.42
C PHE A 26 -0.98 13.07 -5.79
N MET A 27 -1.18 11.93 -6.46
CA MET A 27 -2.52 11.47 -6.85
C MET A 27 -3.39 11.15 -5.63
N LEU A 28 -2.84 10.46 -4.63
CA LEU A 28 -3.56 10.04 -3.43
C LEU A 28 -3.90 11.25 -2.52
N GLU A 29 -2.98 12.20 -2.38
CA GLU A 29 -3.26 13.42 -1.59
C GLU A 29 -4.32 14.30 -2.22
N ARG A 30 -4.40 14.35 -3.56
CA ARG A 30 -5.50 15.01 -4.27
C ARG A 30 -6.86 14.39 -3.95
N GLU A 31 -6.91 13.08 -3.76
CA GLU A 31 -8.09 12.33 -3.29
C GLU A 31 -8.29 12.42 -1.77
N GLN A 32 -7.60 13.35 -1.10
CA GLN A 32 -7.67 13.59 0.34
C GLN A 32 -7.21 12.41 1.20
N TYR A 33 -6.30 11.56 0.72
CA TYR A 33 -5.62 10.58 1.59
C TYR A 33 -4.41 11.18 2.30
N LYS A 34 -4.17 10.77 3.56
CA LYS A 34 -2.89 11.01 4.25
C LYS A 34 -1.88 9.95 3.80
N VAL A 35 -0.82 10.34 3.12
CA VAL A 35 0.15 9.39 2.55
C VAL A 35 1.45 9.33 3.35
N ALA A 36 1.82 8.14 3.82
CA ALA A 36 3.15 7.81 4.30
C ALA A 36 3.95 7.12 3.19
N LEU A 37 5.22 7.50 3.02
CA LEU A 37 6.13 6.87 2.06
C LEU A 37 7.21 6.08 2.79
N ALA A 38 7.48 4.86 2.32
CA ALA A 38 8.68 4.11 2.63
C ALA A 38 9.43 3.82 1.32
N ARG A 39 10.74 4.07 1.32
CA ARG A 39 11.58 4.10 0.10
C ARG A 39 12.37 2.81 -0.13
N ASP A 40 12.30 1.90 0.82
CA ASP A 40 12.85 0.56 0.70
C ASP A 40 12.09 -0.36 1.67
N GLY A 41 12.36 -1.66 1.58
CA GLY A 41 11.68 -2.61 2.42
C GLY A 41 12.10 -2.56 3.90
N ARG A 42 13.28 -1.98 4.24
CA ARG A 42 13.68 -1.79 5.64
C ARG A 42 12.86 -0.69 6.31
N LYS A 43 12.69 0.44 5.63
CA LYS A 43 11.82 1.53 6.09
C LYS A 43 10.37 1.12 6.18
N ALA A 44 9.91 0.26 5.26
CA ALA A 44 8.57 -0.32 5.35
C ALA A 44 8.44 -1.21 6.60
N LYS A 45 9.41 -2.08 6.86
CA LYS A 45 9.44 -2.93 8.05
C LYS A 45 9.44 -2.10 9.34
N GLU A 46 10.34 -1.11 9.46
CA GLU A 46 10.37 -0.17 10.59
C GLU A 46 9.00 0.48 10.81
N PHE A 47 8.33 0.91 9.73
CA PHE A 47 7.01 1.51 9.80
C PHE A 47 5.95 0.51 10.30
N ILE A 48 5.93 -0.71 9.77
CA ILE A 48 4.97 -1.76 10.16
C ILE A 48 5.13 -2.13 11.64
N GLU A 49 6.36 -2.17 12.15
CA GLU A 49 6.65 -2.55 13.52
C GLU A 49 6.39 -1.42 14.53
N ALA A 50 6.59 -0.15 14.14
CA ALA A 50 6.54 0.99 15.06
C ALA A 50 5.27 1.85 14.97
N GLN A 51 4.53 1.79 13.85
CA GLN A 51 3.43 2.72 13.58
C GLN A 51 2.05 2.05 13.62
N SER A 52 1.02 2.90 13.77
CA SER A 52 -0.37 2.46 13.62
C SER A 52 -0.66 2.05 12.17
N PRO A 53 -1.49 1.02 11.95
CA PRO A 53 -1.84 0.55 10.61
C PRO A 53 -2.54 1.64 9.78
N PRO A 54 -2.21 1.76 8.49
CA PRO A 54 -2.97 2.59 7.55
C PRO A 54 -4.29 1.91 7.19
N HIS A 55 -5.12 2.60 6.42
CA HIS A 55 -6.35 2.04 5.87
C HIS A 55 -6.08 1.14 4.66
N ILE A 56 -4.92 1.27 4.03
CA ILE A 56 -4.43 0.42 2.94
C ILE A 56 -2.90 0.59 2.81
N ALA A 57 -2.21 -0.46 2.39
CA ALA A 57 -0.81 -0.42 1.98
C ALA A 57 -0.67 -0.75 0.48
N LEU A 58 0.07 0.09 -0.25
CA LEU A 58 0.51 -0.15 -1.62
C LEU A 58 1.97 -0.59 -1.57
N LEU A 59 2.25 -1.79 -2.08
CA LEU A 59 3.59 -2.38 -1.98
C LEU A 59 4.11 -2.74 -3.37
N ASP A 60 5.33 -2.30 -3.72
CA ASP A 60 6.08 -2.97 -4.77
C ASP A 60 6.61 -4.33 -4.25
N VAL A 61 6.68 -5.30 -5.15
CA VAL A 61 7.37 -6.57 -4.96
C VAL A 61 8.88 -6.37 -4.97
N MET A 62 9.37 -5.56 -5.92
CA MET A 62 10.80 -5.38 -6.18
C MET A 62 11.32 -4.20 -5.39
N LEU A 63 11.74 -4.46 -4.16
CA LEU A 63 12.29 -3.45 -3.26
C LEU A 63 13.74 -3.80 -2.89
N PRO A 64 14.60 -2.80 -2.67
CA PRO A 64 15.90 -3.03 -2.04
C PRO A 64 15.74 -3.64 -0.64
N PHE A 65 16.65 -4.54 -0.30
CA PHE A 65 16.86 -5.16 1.02
C PHE A 65 15.80 -6.14 1.52
N VAL A 66 14.50 -5.82 1.39
CA VAL A 66 13.38 -6.69 1.82
C VAL A 66 12.36 -6.72 0.71
N ASP A 67 12.00 -7.92 0.24
CA ASP A 67 11.04 -8.07 -0.85
C ASP A 67 9.59 -7.81 -0.40
N GLY A 68 8.70 -7.48 -1.34
CA GLY A 68 7.30 -7.19 -1.02
C GLY A 68 6.52 -8.38 -0.44
N PHE A 69 6.89 -9.62 -0.75
CA PHE A 69 6.26 -10.81 -0.17
C PHE A 69 6.64 -11.00 1.30
N GLU A 70 7.87 -10.65 1.70
CA GLU A 70 8.27 -10.60 3.10
C GLU A 70 7.45 -9.57 3.87
N LEU A 71 7.21 -8.39 3.28
CA LEU A 71 6.33 -7.38 3.87
C LEU A 71 4.88 -7.88 4.02
N ILE A 72 4.34 -8.61 3.03
CA ILE A 72 3.02 -9.25 3.17
C ILE A 72 2.99 -10.19 4.38
N ARG A 73 4.00 -11.06 4.52
CA ARG A 73 4.10 -12.00 5.64
C ARG A 73 4.18 -11.28 6.98
N LEU A 74 4.98 -10.21 7.05
CA LEU A 74 5.11 -9.37 8.24
C LEU A 74 3.76 -8.74 8.63
N ILE A 75 3.06 -8.15 7.65
CA ILE A 75 1.73 -7.54 7.86
C ILE A 75 0.74 -8.59 8.35
N ARG A 76 0.66 -9.75 7.68
CA ARG A 76 -0.29 -10.82 8.03
C ARG A 76 0.03 -11.51 9.35
N GLY A 77 1.30 -11.54 9.77
CA GLY A 77 1.74 -12.05 11.07
C GLY A 77 1.53 -11.08 12.23
N SER A 78 1.32 -9.79 11.98
CA SER A 78 1.16 -8.77 13.01
C SER A 78 -0.29 -8.67 13.50
N ILE A 79 -0.50 -8.72 14.82
CA ILE A 79 -1.84 -8.68 15.45
C ILE A 79 -2.61 -7.42 15.04
N THR A 80 -1.94 -6.27 14.97
CA THR A 80 -2.54 -4.96 14.67
C THR A 80 -2.61 -4.68 13.18
N TRP A 81 -1.75 -5.29 12.36
CA TRP A 81 -1.68 -5.02 10.91
C TRP A 81 -2.32 -6.09 10.03
N ARG A 82 -2.63 -7.29 10.56
CA ARG A 82 -3.10 -8.43 9.76
C ARG A 82 -4.34 -8.18 8.92
N SER A 83 -5.17 -7.21 9.29
CA SER A 83 -6.38 -6.82 8.55
C SER A 83 -6.16 -5.67 7.56
N VAL A 84 -4.97 -5.07 7.51
CA VAL A 84 -4.67 -3.98 6.57
C VAL A 84 -4.78 -4.51 5.15
N PRO A 85 -5.63 -3.89 4.30
CA PRO A 85 -5.68 -4.23 2.90
C PRO A 85 -4.34 -3.96 2.21
N ILE A 86 -3.86 -4.93 1.43
CA ILE A 86 -2.61 -4.84 0.68
C ILE A 86 -2.95 -4.85 -0.81
N LEU A 87 -2.57 -3.79 -1.51
CA LEU A 87 -2.63 -3.68 -2.96
C LEU A 87 -1.20 -3.77 -3.50
N MET A 88 -0.88 -4.84 -4.22
CA MET A 88 0.42 -4.94 -4.87
C MET A 88 0.46 -4.04 -6.10
N LEU A 89 1.56 -3.32 -6.28
CA LEU A 89 1.80 -2.47 -7.44
C LEU A 89 3.21 -2.72 -7.97
N SER A 90 3.37 -3.57 -8.99
CA SER A 90 4.71 -4.00 -9.44
C SER A 90 4.80 -4.16 -10.95
N ALA A 91 6.03 -4.11 -11.47
CA ALA A 91 6.31 -4.43 -12.88
C ALA A 91 6.29 -5.95 -13.16
N LYS A 92 6.44 -6.79 -12.13
CA LYS A 92 6.15 -8.22 -12.24
C LYS A 92 4.65 -8.39 -12.47
N ALA A 93 4.23 -9.17 -13.44
CA ALA A 93 2.81 -9.33 -13.76
C ALA A 93 2.51 -10.62 -14.53
N GLN A 94 3.42 -11.59 -14.48
CA GLN A 94 3.09 -12.91 -14.97
C GLN A 94 1.99 -13.48 -14.08
N GLU A 95 1.14 -14.33 -14.64
CA GLU A 95 0.03 -14.97 -13.91
C GLU A 95 0.51 -15.57 -12.57
N GLN A 96 1.65 -16.25 -12.58
CA GLN A 96 2.28 -16.82 -11.39
C GLN A 96 2.66 -15.78 -10.32
N ASP A 97 3.07 -14.56 -10.70
CA ASP A 97 3.41 -13.51 -9.74
C ASP A 97 2.16 -12.98 -9.05
N VAL A 98 1.08 -12.78 -9.82
CA VAL A 98 -0.22 -12.33 -9.32
C VAL A 98 -0.82 -13.36 -8.38
N VAL A 99 -0.87 -14.63 -8.80
CA VAL A 99 -1.38 -15.74 -7.98
C VAL A 99 -0.58 -15.84 -6.68
N ARG A 100 0.76 -15.83 -6.76
CA ARG A 100 1.62 -15.89 -5.58
C ARG A 100 1.36 -14.74 -4.60
N ALA A 101 1.10 -13.53 -5.10
CA ALA A 101 0.82 -12.38 -4.26
C ALA A 101 -0.52 -12.52 -3.53
N LEU A 102 -1.56 -12.96 -4.24
CA LEU A 102 -2.89 -13.19 -3.67
C LEU A 102 -2.86 -14.32 -2.63
N ASP A 103 -2.19 -15.44 -2.93
CA ASP A 103 -2.03 -16.57 -2.01
C ASP A 103 -1.21 -16.19 -0.76
N ALA A 104 -0.23 -15.29 -0.90
CA ALA A 104 0.51 -14.75 0.24
C ALA A 104 -0.35 -13.86 1.15
N GLY A 105 -1.52 -13.41 0.67
CA GLY A 105 -2.48 -12.62 1.41
C GLY A 105 -2.63 -11.19 0.93
N ALA A 106 -2.14 -10.82 -0.27
CA ALA A 106 -2.52 -9.56 -0.90
C ALA A 106 -4.02 -9.57 -1.23
N ASN A 107 -4.65 -8.40 -1.21
CA ASN A 107 -6.06 -8.26 -1.53
C ASN A 107 -6.30 -8.03 -3.02
N ASP A 108 -5.33 -7.43 -3.71
CA ASP A 108 -5.41 -7.11 -5.12
C ASP A 108 -4.02 -6.84 -5.71
N TYR A 109 -3.93 -6.77 -7.03
CA TYR A 109 -2.69 -6.61 -7.78
C TYR A 109 -2.89 -5.65 -8.97
N VAL A 110 -1.95 -4.73 -9.15
CA VAL A 110 -1.90 -3.81 -10.29
C VAL A 110 -0.50 -3.87 -10.92
N GLN A 111 -0.46 -4.05 -12.22
CA GLN A 111 0.78 -4.05 -12.99
C GLN A 111 1.24 -2.61 -13.27
N LYS A 112 2.55 -2.37 -13.23
CA LYS A 112 3.20 -1.18 -13.81
C LYS A 112 3.50 -1.41 -15.32
N PRO A 113 3.31 -0.41 -16.20
CA PRO A 113 2.70 0.89 -15.94
C PRO A 113 1.20 0.76 -15.67
N PHE A 114 0.66 1.66 -14.83
CA PHE A 114 -0.73 1.60 -14.36
C PHE A 114 -1.53 2.81 -14.83
N ALA A 115 -2.85 2.63 -14.97
CA ALA A 115 -3.78 3.73 -15.22
C ALA A 115 -4.13 4.43 -13.87
N PRO A 116 -3.91 5.75 -13.73
CA PRO A 116 -4.19 6.47 -12.48
C PRO A 116 -5.60 6.26 -11.94
N ASN A 117 -6.61 6.37 -12.80
CA ASN A 117 -8.02 6.26 -12.38
C ASN A 117 -8.38 4.84 -11.92
N GLU A 118 -7.77 3.81 -12.53
CA GLU A 118 -7.96 2.42 -12.13
C GLU A 118 -7.35 2.19 -10.74
N LEU A 119 -6.10 2.63 -10.54
CA LEU A 119 -5.43 2.50 -9.25
C LEU A 119 -6.24 3.19 -8.14
N LEU A 120 -6.69 4.44 -8.37
CA LEU A 120 -7.50 5.18 -7.41
C LEU A 120 -8.85 4.48 -7.12
N ALA A 121 -9.48 3.86 -8.12
CA ALA A 121 -10.71 3.10 -7.89
C ALA A 121 -10.49 1.89 -6.98
N ARG A 122 -9.38 1.15 -7.17
CA ARG A 122 -8.99 0.02 -6.31
C ARG A 122 -8.64 0.50 -4.90
N VAL A 123 -7.89 1.60 -4.78
CA VAL A 123 -7.60 2.22 -3.47
C VAL A 123 -8.89 2.58 -2.74
N ARG A 124 -9.82 3.28 -3.38
CA ARG A 124 -11.12 3.64 -2.77
C ARG A 124 -11.94 2.42 -2.33
N ARG A 125 -11.89 1.32 -3.09
CA ARG A 125 -12.59 0.07 -2.74
C ARG A 125 -12.12 -0.50 -1.41
N TYR A 126 -10.81 -0.43 -1.13
CA TYR A 126 -10.19 -1.06 0.04
C TYR A 126 -9.94 -0.10 1.20
N ALA A 127 -9.65 1.17 0.94
CA ALA A 127 -9.30 2.19 1.93
C ALA A 127 -10.52 2.75 2.70
N LYS A 128 -11.47 1.88 3.09
CA LYS A 128 -12.63 2.30 3.87
C LYS A 128 -12.19 2.78 5.24
N ALA A 129 -12.62 3.98 5.64
CA ALA A 129 -12.52 4.42 7.02
C ALA A 129 -13.26 3.40 7.92
N PRO A 130 -12.73 3.05 9.10
CA PRO A 130 -13.52 2.29 10.07
C PRO A 130 -14.81 3.07 10.33
N SER A 131 -15.93 2.35 10.26
CA SER A 131 -17.26 2.84 10.61
C SER A 131 -17.33 3.20 12.08
#